data_AF-A0A662HPG2-F1
#
_entry.id   AF-A0A662HPG2-F1
#
_cell.length_a   1.000
_cell.length_b   1.000
_cell.length_c   1.000
_cell.angle_alpha   90.00
_cell.angle_beta   90.00
_cell.angle_gamma   90.00
#
_symmetry.space_group_name_H-M   'P 1'
#
loop_
_entity.id
_entity.type
_entity.pdbx_description
1 polymer ?
#
loop_
_entity_poly.entity_id
_entity_poly.type
_entity_poly.pdbx_seq_one_letter_code
_entity_poly.pdbx_strand_id
1 'polypeptide(L)'
;MKKALEKTGDLSVVTFSRREISKILEIIAEKEGVKIDERVTIDIKRLIRLPGSLHGKTGLQVYKISVDELENKDVIRASAVLGDRKVRVMLKNPPEKVLDHTFPPDFEGVMELPLYLVAYLISNGAEIKVLDALSSVFY
;
A
#
# COMPACT_ATOMS: atom_id res chain seq x y z
N MET A 1 -8.26 5.33 -54.19
CA MET A 1 -7.03 5.60 -54.97
C MET A 1 -5.98 4.56 -54.59
N LYS A 2 -5.86 3.49 -55.40
CA LYS A 2 -4.78 2.48 -55.32
C LYS A 2 -3.60 2.99 -56.14
N LYS A 3 -2.43 3.23 -55.53
CA LYS A 3 -1.10 2.79 -55.98
C LYS A 3 0.02 3.55 -55.26
N ALA A 4 1.12 2.82 -55.05
CA ALA A 4 2.47 3.26 -54.73
C ALA A 4 2.74 3.69 -53.28
N LEU A 5 3.13 2.71 -52.47
CA LEU A 5 4.15 2.88 -51.42
C LEU A 5 5.05 1.65 -51.52
N GLU A 6 6.07 1.76 -52.36
CA GLU A 6 7.14 0.77 -52.49
C GLU A 6 8.19 0.98 -51.39
N LYS A 7 8.44 -0.11 -50.66
CA LYS A 7 9.72 -0.54 -50.07
C LYS A 7 10.65 0.54 -49.51
N THR A 8 10.52 0.75 -48.20
CA THR A 8 11.63 1.07 -47.30
C THR A 8 11.44 0.20 -46.05
N GLY A 9 12.52 -0.42 -45.56
CA GLY A 9 12.55 -1.60 -44.67
C GLY A 9 11.40 -1.77 -43.66
N ASP A 10 10.66 -2.88 -43.84
CA ASP A 10 9.69 -3.54 -42.95
C ASP A 10 9.18 -2.78 -41.72
N LEU A 11 8.53 -1.65 -41.96
CA LEU A 11 7.34 -1.26 -41.23
C LEU A 11 6.22 -1.20 -42.26
N SER A 12 5.60 -2.35 -42.51
CA SER A 12 4.33 -2.37 -43.23
C SER A 12 3.38 -1.41 -42.51
N VAL A 13 2.88 -0.41 -43.23
CA VAL A 13 1.89 0.52 -42.66
C VAL A 13 0.64 -0.29 -42.39
N VAL A 14 0.48 -0.76 -41.15
CA VAL A 14 -0.72 -1.47 -40.70
C VAL A 14 -1.82 -0.43 -40.58
N THR A 15 -2.75 -0.44 -41.52
CA THR A 15 -3.92 0.43 -41.51
C THR A 15 -5.02 -0.22 -40.69
N PHE A 16 -5.40 0.42 -39.58
CA PHE A 16 -6.53 0.00 -38.76
C PHE A 16 -7.80 0.75 -39.17
N SER A 17 -8.92 0.05 -39.20
CA SER A 17 -10.24 0.66 -39.25
C SER A 17 -10.53 1.40 -37.93
N ARG A 18 -11.48 2.35 -37.98
CA ARG A 18 -11.92 3.09 -36.78
C ARG A 18 -12.38 2.15 -35.65
N ARG A 19 -13.03 1.04 -35.99
CA ARG A 19 -13.49 0.03 -35.01
C ARG A 19 -12.32 -0.68 -34.33
N GLU A 20 -11.28 -1.00 -35.08
CA GLU A 20 -10.07 -1.66 -34.53
C GLU A 20 -9.32 -0.70 -33.62
N ILE A 21 -9.17 0.57 -34.02
CA ILE A 21 -8.57 1.61 -33.17
C ILE A 21 -9.37 1.77 -31.86
N SER A 22 -10.70 1.86 -31.92
CA SER A 22 -11.54 1.96 -30.72
C SER A 22 -11.33 0.77 -29.77
N LYS A 23 -11.31 -0.46 -30.30
CA LYS A 23 -11.05 -1.64 -29.48
C LYS A 23 -9.66 -1.64 -28.85
N ILE A 24 -8.64 -1.21 -29.60
CA ILE A 24 -7.27 -1.10 -29.08
C ILE A 24 -7.22 -0.06 -27.95
N LEU A 25 -7.88 1.09 -28.12
CA LEU A 25 -7.93 2.13 -27.09
C LEU A 25 -8.66 1.66 -25.83
N GLU A 26 -9.75 0.91 -25.95
CA GLU A 26 -10.43 0.29 -24.80
C GLU A 26 -9.49 -0.65 -24.03
N ILE A 27 -8.75 -1.51 -24.74
CA ILE A 27 -7.77 -2.42 -24.13
C ILE A 27 -6.64 -1.65 -23.45
N ILE A 28 -6.12 -0.59 -24.08
CA ILE A 28 -5.07 0.25 -23.49
C ILE A 28 -5.59 0.96 -22.25
N ALA A 29 -6.80 1.54 -22.31
CA ALA A 29 -7.38 2.23 -21.16
C ALA A 29 -7.64 1.26 -19.99
N GLU A 30 -8.05 0.03 -20.27
CA GLU A 30 -8.23 -1.00 -19.24
C GLU A 30 -6.90 -1.47 -18.62
N LYS A 31 -5.85 -1.61 -19.44
CA LYS A 31 -4.54 -2.12 -19.00
C LYS A 31 -3.64 -1.07 -18.35
N GLU A 32 -3.55 0.11 -18.96
CA GLU A 32 -2.63 1.19 -18.57
C GLU A 32 -3.34 2.31 -17.78
N GLY A 33 -4.67 2.29 -17.72
CA GLY A 33 -5.45 3.26 -16.97
C GLY A 33 -5.18 3.17 -15.47
N VAL A 34 -5.07 4.33 -14.81
CA VAL A 34 -4.90 4.39 -13.37
C VAL A 34 -6.26 4.21 -12.69
N LYS A 35 -6.31 3.29 -11.72
CA LYS A 35 -7.47 3.14 -10.83
C LYS A 35 -7.37 4.17 -9.70
N ILE A 36 -8.08 5.28 -9.85
CA ILE A 36 -8.20 6.32 -8.81
C ILE A 36 -9.58 6.27 -8.14
N ASP A 37 -9.67 6.76 -6.91
CA ASP A 37 -10.95 7.06 -6.27
C ASP A 37 -11.47 8.39 -6.82
N GLU A 38 -12.41 8.33 -7.76
CA GLU A 38 -13.00 9.52 -8.40
C GLU A 38 -13.63 10.46 -7.37
N ARG A 39 -14.27 9.92 -6.31
CA ARG A 39 -14.93 10.74 -5.28
C ARG A 39 -13.94 11.57 -4.47
N VAL A 40 -12.70 11.09 -4.33
CA VAL A 40 -11.61 11.86 -3.73
C VAL A 40 -11.18 13.01 -4.64
N THR A 41 -11.18 12.78 -5.96
CA THR A 41 -10.61 13.69 -6.97
C THR A 41 -11.55 14.85 -7.31
N ILE A 42 -12.86 14.60 -7.41
CA ILE A 42 -13.85 15.62 -7.78
C ILE A 42 -14.21 16.57 -6.61
N ASP A 43 -13.90 16.19 -5.37
CA ASP A 43 -14.28 16.94 -4.18
C ASP A 43 -13.26 18.05 -3.87
N ILE A 44 -13.62 19.27 -4.24
CA ILE A 44 -12.80 20.49 -4.03
C ILE A 44 -12.63 20.89 -2.55
N LYS A 45 -13.40 20.33 -1.62
CA LYS A 45 -13.37 20.67 -0.18
C LYS A 45 -12.90 19.51 0.68
N ARG A 46 -12.28 18.50 0.08
CA ARG A 46 -11.89 17.29 0.79
C ARG A 46 -10.82 17.55 1.84
N LEU A 47 -10.99 16.94 3.01
CA LEU A 47 -9.94 16.88 4.02
C LEU A 47 -8.86 15.87 3.62
N ILE A 48 -7.62 16.34 3.55
CA ILE A 48 -6.44 15.50 3.29
C ILE A 48 -5.75 15.19 4.62
N ARG A 49 -5.24 13.96 4.75
CA ARG A 49 -4.45 13.59 5.93
C ARG A 49 -3.16 14.42 5.97
N LEU A 50 -2.86 14.98 7.13
CA LEU A 50 -1.67 15.79 7.33
C LEU A 50 -0.41 14.92 7.23
N PRO A 51 0.55 15.22 6.33
CA PRO A 51 1.84 14.54 6.32
C PRO A 51 2.52 14.62 7.68
N GLY A 52 3.12 13.51 8.10
CA GLY A 52 3.76 13.37 9.41
C GLY A 52 2.81 13.00 10.57
N SER A 53 1.49 13.07 10.39
CA SER A 53 0.51 12.61 11.40
C SER A 53 0.43 11.08 11.47
N LEU A 54 -0.09 10.54 12.57
CA LEU A 54 -0.36 9.10 12.72
C LEU A 54 -1.76 8.74 12.19
N HIS A 55 -1.83 7.64 11.45
CA HIS A 55 -3.10 7.07 11.01
C HIS A 55 -3.74 6.25 12.15
N GLY A 56 -4.85 6.73 12.70
CA GLY A 56 -5.47 6.14 13.90
C GLY A 56 -5.84 4.64 13.83
N LYS A 57 -6.07 4.08 12.63
CA LYS A 57 -6.33 2.64 12.47
C LYS A 57 -5.08 1.77 12.30
N THR A 58 -3.90 2.35 12.07
CA THR A 58 -2.69 1.54 11.81
C THR A 58 -1.53 1.90 12.74
N GLY A 59 -1.58 3.07 13.39
CA GLY A 59 -0.43 3.58 14.15
C GLY A 59 0.77 3.96 13.29
N LEU A 60 0.64 3.92 11.95
CA LEU A 60 1.69 4.30 11.00
C LEU A 60 1.60 5.78 10.66
N GLN A 61 2.75 6.38 10.40
CA GLN A 61 2.85 7.77 9.97
C GLN A 61 2.40 7.94 8.52
N VAL A 62 1.72 9.04 8.23
CA VAL A 62 1.46 9.54 6.87
C VAL A 62 2.78 10.04 6.29
N TYR A 63 3.56 9.13 5.72
CA TYR A 63 4.86 9.42 5.11
C TYR A 63 4.67 10.06 3.74
N LYS A 64 5.37 11.17 3.48
CA LYS A 64 5.40 11.81 2.16
C LYS A 64 6.51 11.19 1.33
N ILE A 65 6.15 10.48 0.26
CA ILE A 65 7.10 9.87 -0.67
C ILE A 65 7.40 10.81 -1.83
N SER A 66 8.67 10.96 -2.21
CA SER A 66 9.06 11.65 -3.45
C SER A 66 8.97 10.74 -4.67
N VAL A 67 9.08 11.31 -5.88
CA VAL A 67 9.10 10.52 -7.13
C VAL A 67 10.32 9.60 -7.15
N ASP A 68 11.48 10.07 -6.72
CA ASP A 68 12.73 9.29 -6.69
C ASP A 68 12.67 8.14 -5.66
N GLU A 69 11.89 8.32 -4.58
CA GLU A 69 11.70 7.29 -3.55
C GLU A 69 10.70 6.22 -3.97
N LEU A 70 9.81 6.50 -4.92
CA LEU A 70 8.64 5.66 -5.23
C LEU A 70 9.01 4.20 -5.55
N GLU A 71 10.12 3.99 -6.25
CA GLU A 71 10.54 2.65 -6.69
C GLU A 71 11.26 1.84 -5.61
N ASN A 72 11.98 2.51 -4.69
CA ASN A 72 12.97 1.86 -3.84
C ASN A 72 12.69 1.99 -2.33
N LYS A 73 11.68 2.77 -1.93
CA LYS A 73 11.40 3.02 -0.52
C LYS A 73 10.65 1.86 0.12
N ASP A 74 11.22 1.32 1.20
CA ASP A 74 10.47 0.47 2.13
C ASP A 74 9.46 1.32 2.91
N VAL A 75 8.20 1.23 2.49
CA VAL A 75 7.09 2.03 3.03
C VAL A 75 6.80 1.69 4.49
N ILE A 76 7.00 0.43 4.91
CA ILE A 76 6.74 0.01 6.29
C ILE A 76 7.79 0.65 7.19
N ARG A 77 9.08 0.51 6.85
CA ARG A 77 10.17 1.16 7.61
C ARG A 77 10.04 2.68 7.63
N ALA A 78 9.64 3.29 6.53
CA ALA A 78 9.47 4.75 6.45
C ALA A 78 8.31 5.27 7.31
N SER A 79 7.27 4.46 7.54
CA SER A 79 6.06 4.88 8.26
C SER A 79 5.95 4.37 9.71
N ALA A 80 6.73 3.35 10.10
CA ALA A 80 6.71 2.73 11.42
C ALA A 80 7.47 3.54 12.50
N VAL A 81 7.00 4.74 12.81
CA VAL A 81 7.67 5.67 13.75
C VAL A 81 7.65 5.24 15.23
N LEU A 82 6.79 4.27 15.60
CA LEU A 82 6.73 3.72 16.96
C LEU A 82 7.92 2.80 17.29
N GLY A 83 8.80 2.53 16.31
CA GLY A 83 10.01 1.75 16.50
C GLY A 83 9.77 0.25 16.61
N ASP A 84 10.86 -0.51 16.57
CA ASP A 84 10.86 -1.96 16.50
C ASP A 84 11.14 -2.65 17.84
N ARG A 85 11.15 -1.87 18.95
CA ARG A 85 11.32 -2.40 20.30
C ARG A 85 10.36 -3.56 20.53
N LYS A 86 10.89 -4.67 21.05
CA LYS A 86 10.09 -5.86 21.29
C LYS A 86 9.24 -5.69 22.54
N VAL A 87 7.99 -6.13 22.46
CA VAL A 87 7.01 -6.11 23.54
C VAL A 87 6.38 -7.48 23.62
N ARG A 88 6.33 -8.08 24.82
CA ARG A 88 5.59 -9.34 25.02
C ARG A 88 4.10 -9.06 25.02
N VAL A 89 3.39 -9.80 24.17
CA VAL A 89 1.95 -9.73 24.02
C VAL A 89 1.36 -11.13 24.03
N MET A 90 0.19 -11.28 24.63
CA MET A 90 -0.65 -12.46 24.47
C MET A 90 -1.63 -12.18 23.33
N LEU A 91 -1.63 -13.04 22.33
CA LEU A 91 -2.45 -12.96 21.13
C LEU A 91 -3.32 -14.19 20.99
N LYS A 92 -4.48 -13.99 20.38
CA LYS A 92 -5.39 -15.06 20.01
C LYS A 92 -5.82 -14.88 18.57
N ASN A 93 -5.62 -15.92 17.76
CA ASN A 93 -6.03 -16.01 16.37
C ASN A 93 -5.70 -14.75 15.53
N PRO A 94 -4.42 -14.33 15.46
CA PRO A 94 -4.03 -13.20 14.62
C PRO A 94 -4.22 -13.52 13.13
N PRO A 95 -4.40 -12.50 12.26
CA PRO A 95 -4.35 -12.71 10.81
C PRO A 95 -3.03 -13.36 10.39
N GLU A 96 -3.05 -14.18 9.33
CA GLU A 96 -1.86 -14.87 8.82
C GLU A 96 -0.69 -13.92 8.52
N LYS A 97 -0.99 -12.76 7.94
CA LYS A 97 0.03 -11.75 7.61
C LYS A 97 -0.42 -10.36 8.01
N VAL A 98 0.44 -9.65 8.72
CA VAL A 98 0.23 -8.25 9.10
C VAL A 98 1.52 -7.48 8.85
N LEU A 99 1.42 -6.44 8.00
CA LEU A 99 2.59 -5.68 7.54
C LEU A 99 3.68 -6.62 6.99
N ASP A 100 4.85 -6.63 7.61
CA ASP A 100 6.02 -7.43 7.29
C ASP A 100 6.15 -8.71 8.13
N HIS A 101 5.17 -9.03 8.97
CA HIS A 101 5.18 -10.21 9.85
C HIS A 101 4.15 -11.26 9.40
N THR A 102 4.56 -12.53 9.46
CA THR A 102 3.70 -13.69 9.21
C THR A 102 3.55 -14.47 10.51
N PHE A 103 2.30 -14.71 10.92
CA PHE A 103 1.96 -15.48 12.11
C PHE A 103 1.78 -16.96 11.77
N PRO A 104 2.07 -17.88 12.70
CA PRO A 104 1.68 -19.27 12.57
C PRO A 104 0.14 -19.41 12.45
N PRO A 105 -0.36 -20.39 11.69
CA PRO A 105 -1.79 -20.68 11.63
C PRO A 105 -2.32 -21.07 13.01
N ASP A 106 -3.55 -20.65 13.33
CA ASP A 106 -4.25 -20.94 14.58
C ASP A 106 -3.44 -20.58 15.85
N PHE A 107 -2.61 -19.55 15.77
CA PHE A 107 -1.75 -19.15 16.89
C PHE A 107 -2.59 -18.61 18.07
N GLU A 108 -2.36 -19.17 19.26
CA GLU A 108 -2.85 -18.66 20.53
C GLU A 108 -1.75 -18.79 21.57
N GLY A 109 -1.34 -17.67 22.18
CA GLY A 109 -0.28 -17.67 23.18
C GLY A 109 0.48 -16.35 23.29
N VAL A 110 1.64 -16.41 23.94
CA VAL A 110 2.52 -15.26 24.16
C VAL A 110 3.61 -15.21 23.09
N MET A 111 3.85 -14.03 22.53
CA MET A 111 4.99 -13.79 21.64
C MET A 111 5.56 -12.38 21.80
N GLU A 112 6.78 -12.18 21.30
CA GLU A 112 7.43 -10.87 21.25
C GLU A 112 7.28 -10.22 19.87
N LEU A 113 6.62 -9.07 19.84
CA LEU A 113 6.38 -8.32 18.61
C LEU A 113 7.02 -6.92 18.66
N PRO A 114 7.44 -6.36 17.51
CA PRO A 114 7.79 -4.95 17.40
C PRO A 114 6.63 -4.04 17.85
N LEU A 115 6.94 -2.92 18.51
CA LEU A 115 5.91 -1.98 18.98
C LEU A 115 5.01 -1.46 17.86
N TYR A 116 5.55 -1.11 16.69
CA TYR A 116 4.73 -0.65 15.57
C TYR A 116 3.68 -1.68 15.14
N LEU A 117 4.03 -2.98 15.19
CA LEU A 117 3.13 -4.07 14.83
C LEU A 117 2.06 -4.29 15.90
N VAL A 118 2.44 -4.18 17.18
CA VAL A 118 1.50 -4.21 18.31
C VAL A 118 0.49 -3.07 18.20
N ALA A 119 0.94 -1.85 17.90
CA ALA A 119 0.06 -0.71 17.69
C ALA A 119 -0.90 -0.92 16.53
N TYR A 120 -0.41 -1.46 15.40
CA TYR A 120 -1.27 -1.82 14.27
C TYR A 120 -2.37 -2.81 14.66
N LEU A 121 -2.01 -3.89 15.37
CA LEU A 121 -2.94 -4.94 15.79
C LEU A 121 -4.01 -4.39 16.73
N ILE A 122 -3.61 -3.58 17.72
CA ILE A 122 -4.54 -2.89 18.64
C ILE A 122 -5.50 -2.00 17.85
N SER A 123 -4.98 -1.16 16.95
CA SER A 123 -5.79 -0.22 16.17
C SER A 123 -6.74 -0.89 15.17
N ASN A 124 -6.49 -2.16 14.80
CA ASN A 124 -7.39 -2.97 13.96
C ASN A 124 -8.29 -3.91 14.76
N GLY A 125 -8.32 -3.80 16.09
CA GLY A 125 -9.24 -4.56 16.94
C GLY A 125 -8.87 -6.03 17.14
N ALA A 126 -7.58 -6.38 17.05
CA ALA A 126 -7.12 -7.72 17.39
C ALA A 126 -7.29 -8.01 18.90
N GLU A 127 -7.58 -9.27 19.24
CA GLU A 127 -7.58 -9.74 20.64
C GLU A 127 -6.14 -9.85 21.15
N ILE A 128 -5.66 -8.78 21.78
CA ILE A 128 -4.28 -8.64 22.25
C ILE A 128 -4.23 -8.13 23.69
N LYS A 129 -3.39 -8.75 24.53
CA LYS A 129 -3.07 -8.28 25.87
C LYS A 129 -1.58 -8.02 26.00
N VAL A 130 -1.21 -6.77 26.27
CA VAL A 130 0.19 -6.40 26.45
C VAL A 130 0.66 -6.77 27.85
N LEU A 131 1.80 -7.47 27.96
CA LEU A 131 2.28 -8.04 29.22
C LEU A 131 3.37 -7.17 29.91
N ASP A 132 4.13 -6.36 29.15
CA ASP A 132 5.32 -5.65 29.67
C ASP A 132 5.20 -4.11 29.76
N ALA A 133 4.04 -3.52 29.50
CA ALA A 133 4.00 -2.12 29.05
C ALA A 133 4.01 -1.01 30.11
N LEU A 134 4.38 -1.21 31.38
CA LEU A 134 4.30 -0.12 32.38
C LEU A 134 5.48 0.06 33.34
N SER A 135 6.68 -0.46 33.05
CA SER A 135 7.83 -0.32 33.98
C SER A 135 8.91 0.70 33.59
N SER A 136 8.93 1.26 32.38
CA SER A 136 10.13 1.98 31.92
C SER A 136 9.92 3.13 30.92
N VAL A 137 8.69 3.63 30.74
CA VAL A 137 8.42 4.79 29.87
C VAL A 137 8.18 6.05 30.69
N PHE A 138 9.14 6.41 31.53
CA PHE A 138 9.39 7.76 32.04
C PHE A 138 10.81 7.76 32.61
N TYR A 139 11.83 7.92 31.75
CA TYR A 139 13.12 8.58 32.02
C TYR A 139 13.89 8.71 30.70
#